data_AF-A0A3D5DUD3-F1
#
_entry.id   AF-A0A3D5DUD3-F1
#
_cell.length_a   1.000
_cell.length_b   1.000
_cell.length_c   1.000
_cell.angle_alpha   90.00
_cell.angle_beta   90.00
_cell.angle_gamma   90.00
#
_symmetry.space_group_name_H-M   'P 1'
#
loop_
_entity.id
_entity.type
_entity.pdbx_description
1 polymer ?
#
loop_
_entity_poly.entity_id
_entity_poly.type
_entity_poly.pdbx_seq_one_letter_code
_entity_poly.pdbx_strand_id
1 'polypeptide(L)'
;MFGGRIDTRLRGHLDSPCSFYELLFASRTFWWQAEECPVTFLDESTWRGKVHSSGWKQAADGEAPVTEPATGAELGRTGIASPAGIAAALGTYDRLFYKPTVLANVAPSMPAYASGVFGPVAPVIRFSTADETAKLAADTEYGLSLGILTRDVMKGLDLARRIPTGIVHINDQTVDDAPNTPFGGIFASGTGARFGGTANLDAFTDTRWVTIQGETAQYPF
;
A
#
# COMPACT_ATOMS: atom_id res chain seq x y z
N MET A 1 -1.74 -0.29 32.23
CA MET A 1 -2.86 0.66 32.33
C MET A 1 -2.33 2.03 31.86
N PHE A 2 -2.37 2.28 30.56
CA PHE A 2 -2.05 3.59 29.97
C PHE A 2 -3.22 3.91 29.04
N GLY A 3 -4.19 4.65 29.58
CA GLY A 3 -5.33 5.18 28.82
C GLY A 3 -4.95 6.55 28.27
N GLY A 4 -4.77 6.63 26.95
CA GLY A 4 -4.80 7.89 26.20
C GLY A 4 -6.18 8.02 25.54
N ARG A 5 -6.90 9.11 25.84
CA ARG A 5 -8.22 9.40 25.26
C ARG A 5 -8.10 9.59 23.74
N ILE A 6 -8.96 8.90 22.99
CA ILE A 6 -9.29 9.24 21.60
C ILE A 6 -10.14 10.51 21.64
N ASP A 7 -9.64 11.62 21.13
CA ASP A 7 -10.45 12.82 20.88
C ASP A 7 -11.23 12.61 19.57
N THR A 8 -12.55 12.49 19.67
CA THR A 8 -13.47 12.23 18.56
C THR A 8 -14.03 13.51 17.92
N ARG A 9 -13.36 14.66 18.07
CA ARG A 9 -13.81 15.92 17.46
C ARG A 9 -13.15 16.21 16.11
N LEU A 10 -13.55 15.46 15.09
CA LEU A 10 -13.54 15.91 13.69
C LEU A 10 -14.98 15.91 13.16
N ARG A 11 -15.77 16.89 13.60
CA ARG A 11 -16.98 17.33 12.92
C ARG A 11 -16.65 18.64 12.20
N GLY A 12 -16.36 18.54 10.91
CA GLY A 12 -16.20 19.68 10.01
C GLY A 12 -16.84 19.34 8.66
N HIS A 13 -17.86 20.12 8.29
CA HIS A 13 -18.66 20.14 7.06
C HIS A 13 -18.30 19.15 5.95
N LEU A 14 -19.14 18.12 5.81
CA LEU A 14 -19.22 17.20 4.68
C LEU A 14 -20.32 17.65 3.71
N ASP A 15 -20.10 18.75 3.01
CA ASP A 15 -20.96 19.18 1.89
C ASP A 15 -20.09 19.59 0.71
N SER A 16 -19.57 18.60 -0.03
CA SER A 16 -18.95 18.78 -1.35
C SER A 16 -18.98 17.46 -2.13
N PRO A 17 -19.41 17.44 -3.41
CA PRO A 17 -19.52 16.23 -4.20
C PRO A 17 -18.17 15.94 -4.86
N CYS A 18 -17.22 15.40 -4.10
CA CYS A 18 -15.95 14.95 -4.67
C CYS A 18 -15.84 13.43 -4.51
N SER A 19 -15.74 12.73 -5.64
CA SER A 19 -15.30 11.34 -5.73
C SER A 19 -13.84 11.27 -5.26
N PHE A 20 -13.51 10.29 -4.42
CA PHE A 20 -12.17 10.13 -3.87
C PHE A 20 -11.47 8.96 -4.57
N TYR A 21 -10.18 9.16 -4.84
CA TYR A 21 -9.29 8.17 -5.42
C TYR A 21 -8.79 7.20 -4.34
N GLU A 22 -8.95 5.90 -4.58
CA GLU A 22 -8.37 4.85 -3.74
C GLU A 22 -6.90 4.64 -4.16
N LEU A 23 -5.94 5.01 -3.30
CA LEU A 23 -4.51 4.75 -3.51
C LEU A 23 -4.17 3.36 -2.97
N LEU A 24 -3.74 2.45 -3.85
CA LEU A 24 -3.13 1.19 -3.46
C LEU A 24 -1.63 1.42 -3.21
N PHE A 25 -1.21 1.36 -1.96
CA PHE A 25 0.22 1.33 -1.62
C PHE A 25 0.70 -0.12 -1.56
N ALA A 26 1.30 -0.60 -2.65
CA ALA A 26 2.13 -1.80 -2.61
C ALA A 26 3.52 -1.41 -2.07
N SER A 27 3.75 -1.74 -0.80
CA SER A 27 4.99 -1.55 -0.01
C SER A 27 5.32 -0.11 0.48
N ARG A 28 5.03 0.09 1.78
CA ARG A 28 5.62 1.00 2.80
C ARG A 28 5.71 2.51 2.51
N THR A 29 5.07 3.32 3.37
CA THR A 29 5.15 4.78 3.33
C THR A 29 5.79 5.39 4.58
N PHE A 30 6.41 6.54 4.34
CA PHE A 30 7.19 7.39 5.23
C PHE A 30 6.35 8.16 6.26
N TRP A 31 6.99 8.51 7.37
CA TRP A 31 6.48 9.39 8.41
C TRP A 31 6.39 10.84 7.93
N TRP A 32 5.22 11.46 8.05
CA TRP A 32 5.07 12.92 7.99
C TRP A 32 4.40 13.39 9.28
N GLN A 33 5.09 14.25 10.03
CA GLN A 33 4.53 14.98 11.15
C GLN A 33 3.98 16.29 10.58
N ALA A 34 2.66 16.40 10.57
CA ALA A 34 1.94 17.59 10.13
C ALA A 34 2.11 18.71 11.16
N GLU A 35 3.13 19.55 11.02
CA GLU A 35 3.03 20.91 11.53
C GLU A 35 2.09 21.67 10.59
N GLU A 36 1.13 22.41 11.16
CA GLU A 36 0.07 23.11 10.46
C GLU A 36 0.62 23.90 9.26
N CYS A 37 0.36 23.39 8.05
CA CYS A 37 0.76 24.01 6.81
C CYS A 37 -0.52 24.38 6.05
N PRO A 38 -0.80 25.66 5.78
CA PRO A 38 -1.92 26.06 4.95
C PRO A 38 -1.53 25.81 3.49
N VAL A 39 -1.45 24.54 3.09
CA VAL A 39 -1.24 24.16 1.69
C VAL A 39 -2.52 23.59 1.17
N THR A 40 -3.20 24.40 0.37
CA THR A 40 -4.12 23.99 -0.68
C THR A 40 -3.37 23.14 -1.71
N PHE A 41 -2.92 21.93 -1.32
CA PHE A 41 -2.40 20.94 -2.27
C PHE A 41 -3.43 20.64 -3.38
N LEU A 42 -4.71 20.85 -3.08
CA LEU A 42 -5.84 20.72 -3.99
C LEU A 42 -6.08 21.95 -4.90
N ASP A 43 -5.33 23.05 -4.74
CA ASP A 43 -5.39 24.15 -5.71
C ASP A 43 -4.58 23.79 -6.96
N GLU A 44 -5.31 23.51 -8.05
CA GLU A 44 -4.76 23.13 -9.34
C GLU A 44 -3.70 24.11 -9.86
N SER A 45 -3.82 25.41 -9.58
CA SER A 45 -2.85 26.41 -10.02
C SER A 45 -1.44 26.19 -9.46
N THR A 46 -1.35 25.49 -8.33
CA THR A 46 -0.10 25.11 -7.67
C THR A 46 0.68 24.12 -8.53
N TRP A 47 0.00 23.12 -9.11
CA TRP A 47 0.63 21.94 -9.71
C TRP A 47 0.36 21.75 -11.20
N ARG A 48 -0.56 22.52 -11.80
CA ARG A 48 -0.93 22.38 -13.21
C ARG A 48 0.30 22.47 -14.11
N GLY A 49 0.53 21.42 -14.89
CA GLY A 49 1.66 21.35 -15.83
C GLY A 49 3.04 21.28 -15.21
N LYS A 50 3.12 21.16 -13.88
CA LYS A 50 4.37 21.16 -13.13
C LYS A 50 4.68 19.77 -12.58
N VAL A 51 5.97 19.53 -12.36
CA VAL A 51 6.51 18.41 -11.60
C VAL A 51 7.11 18.94 -10.30
N HIS A 52 6.90 18.24 -9.19
CA HIS A 52 7.46 18.63 -7.90
C HIS A 52 8.82 17.97 -7.69
N SER A 53 9.90 18.76 -7.74
CA SER A 53 11.26 18.34 -7.40
C SER A 53 11.97 19.47 -6.66
N SER A 54 11.98 19.38 -5.33
CA SER A 54 12.48 20.44 -4.43
C SER A 54 11.74 21.78 -4.67
N GLY A 55 10.43 21.69 -4.97
CA GLY A 55 9.59 22.79 -5.45
C GLY A 55 8.89 22.46 -6.78
N TRP A 56 7.82 23.19 -7.09
CA TRP A 56 7.07 23.03 -8.35
C TRP A 56 7.81 23.67 -9.52
N LYS A 57 8.09 22.88 -10.56
CA LYS A 57 8.78 23.33 -11.78
C LYS A 57 7.97 22.93 -13.00
N GLN A 58 7.96 23.76 -14.04
CA GLN A 58 7.28 23.43 -15.29
C GLN A 58 7.87 22.13 -15.85
N ALA A 59 7.00 21.20 -16.26
CA ALA A 59 7.45 19.98 -16.93
C ALA A 59 8.05 20.32 -18.29
N ALA A 60 9.25 19.82 -18.54
CA ALA A 60 9.91 19.97 -19.84
C ALA A 60 9.25 19.10 -20.93
N ASP A 61 8.61 17.99 -20.52
CA ASP A 61 8.17 16.92 -21.42
C ASP A 61 6.65 16.87 -21.60
N GLY A 62 5.96 17.98 -21.32
CA GLY A 62 4.52 18.15 -21.53
C GLY A 62 3.66 17.84 -20.30
N GLU A 63 2.36 17.72 -20.53
CA GLU A 63 1.35 17.56 -19.48
C GLU A 63 0.44 16.36 -19.79
N ALA A 64 0.02 15.66 -18.74
CA ALA A 64 -0.97 14.59 -18.81
C ALA A 64 -2.27 15.03 -18.13
N PRO A 65 -3.44 14.69 -18.70
CA PRO A 65 -4.71 14.92 -18.01
C PRO A 65 -4.83 13.96 -16.81
N VAL A 66 -5.24 14.54 -15.68
CA VAL A 66 -5.77 13.83 -14.53
C VAL A 66 -7.25 13.64 -14.81
N THR A 67 -7.64 12.43 -15.16
CA THR A 67 -9.02 12.08 -15.42
C THR A 67 -9.65 11.36 -14.23
N GLU A 68 -10.94 11.58 -14.02
CA GLU A 68 -11.77 10.79 -13.13
C GLU A 68 -12.06 9.45 -13.83
N PRO A 69 -11.55 8.31 -13.30
CA PRO A 69 -11.65 7.04 -14.01
C PRO A 69 -13.08 6.55 -14.19
N ALA A 70 -13.98 6.90 -13.27
CA ALA A 70 -15.37 6.48 -13.28
C ALA A 70 -16.24 7.24 -14.30
N THR A 71 -15.95 8.51 -14.54
CA THR A 71 -16.77 9.40 -15.38
C THR A 71 -16.08 9.79 -16.69
N GLY A 72 -14.76 9.61 -16.78
CA GLY A 72 -13.92 10.11 -17.86
C GLY A 72 -13.69 11.63 -17.83
N ALA A 73 -14.20 12.34 -16.81
CA ALA A 73 -14.04 13.79 -16.71
C ALA A 73 -12.58 14.18 -16.47
N GLU A 74 -12.08 15.22 -17.14
CA GLU A 74 -10.76 15.79 -16.82
C GLU A 74 -10.88 16.64 -15.54
N LEU A 75 -10.18 16.23 -14.48
CA LEU A 75 -10.10 16.94 -13.20
C LEU A 75 -8.94 17.94 -13.14
N GLY A 76 -7.96 17.81 -14.02
CA GLY A 76 -6.85 18.76 -14.14
C GLY A 76 -5.72 18.22 -15.00
N ARG A 77 -4.55 18.87 -14.98
CA ARG A 77 -3.37 18.44 -15.76
C ARG A 77 -2.08 18.47 -14.96
N THR A 78 -1.34 17.37 -14.92
CA THR A 78 -0.03 17.29 -14.26
C THR A 78 1.10 17.34 -15.26
N GLY A 79 2.24 17.90 -14.89
CA GLY A 79 3.46 17.78 -15.70
C GLY A 79 3.94 16.33 -15.82
N ILE A 80 4.46 15.95 -16.99
CA ILE A 80 5.08 14.65 -17.24
C ILE A 80 6.60 14.79 -17.07
N ALA A 81 7.22 13.88 -16.33
CA ALA A 81 8.68 13.78 -16.27
C ALA A 81 9.17 12.69 -17.24
N SER A 82 10.06 13.03 -18.18
CA SER A 82 10.82 12.04 -18.94
C SER A 82 11.78 11.24 -18.03
N PRO A 83 12.38 10.14 -18.52
CA PRO A 83 13.49 9.48 -17.81
C PRO A 83 14.62 10.44 -17.43
N ALA A 84 14.91 11.45 -18.27
CA ALA A 84 15.88 12.50 -17.96
C ALA A 84 15.36 13.44 -16.85
N GLY A 85 14.08 13.79 -16.86
CA GLY A 85 13.43 14.55 -15.79
C GLY A 85 13.39 13.78 -14.45
N ILE A 86 13.16 12.47 -14.49
CA ILE A 86 13.22 11.58 -13.32
C ILE A 86 14.66 11.50 -12.80
N ALA A 87 15.66 11.28 -13.67
CA ALA A 87 17.06 11.28 -13.28
C ALA A 87 17.51 12.61 -12.66
N ALA A 88 17.07 13.74 -13.23
CA ALA A 88 17.34 15.06 -12.68
C ALA A 88 16.62 15.32 -11.34
N ALA A 89 15.40 14.79 -11.17
CA ALA A 89 14.62 14.95 -9.94
C ALA A 89 15.12 14.07 -8.78
N LEU A 90 15.54 12.84 -9.09
CA LEU A 90 16.26 11.95 -8.18
C LEU A 90 17.58 12.58 -7.73
N GLY A 91 18.20 13.36 -8.62
CA GLY A 91 19.46 14.05 -8.37
C GLY A 91 20.59 13.06 -8.10
N THR A 92 21.59 13.51 -7.34
CA THR A 92 22.61 12.64 -6.77
C THR A 92 22.19 12.17 -5.39
N TYR A 93 22.63 10.98 -5.00
CA TYR A 93 22.58 10.51 -3.62
C TYR A 93 23.93 10.83 -2.95
N ASP A 94 23.92 11.04 -1.63
CA ASP A 94 25.15 11.14 -0.85
C ASP A 94 25.29 9.87 -0.01
N ARG A 95 26.19 8.97 -0.40
CA ARG A 95 26.41 7.68 0.29
C ARG A 95 25.11 6.89 0.49
N LEU A 96 24.57 6.85 1.72
CA LEU A 96 23.33 6.14 2.07
C LEU A 96 22.11 7.08 2.16
N PHE A 97 22.27 8.36 1.84
CA PHE A 97 21.21 9.37 1.87
C PHE A 97 20.57 9.50 0.50
N TYR A 98 19.35 8.98 0.38
CA TYR A 98 18.49 9.07 -0.80
C TYR A 98 17.28 9.95 -0.51
N LYS A 99 16.85 10.75 -1.48
CA LYS A 99 15.65 11.57 -1.34
C LYS A 99 14.38 10.71 -1.51
N PRO A 100 13.33 10.95 -0.71
CA PRO A 100 12.00 10.39 -0.95
C PRO A 100 11.50 10.73 -2.36
N THR A 101 11.09 9.70 -3.10
CA THR A 101 10.70 9.82 -4.49
C THR A 101 9.35 9.14 -4.71
N VAL A 102 8.40 9.86 -5.29
CA VAL A 102 7.13 9.29 -5.75
C VAL A 102 7.18 9.18 -7.27
N LEU A 103 6.95 7.97 -7.81
CA LEU A 103 6.89 7.72 -9.24
C LEU A 103 5.43 7.61 -9.66
N ALA A 104 4.94 8.55 -10.46
CA ALA A 104 3.60 8.49 -11.03
C ALA A 104 3.60 7.81 -12.40
N ASN A 105 2.43 7.32 -12.85
CA ASN A 105 2.24 6.64 -14.13
C ASN A 105 3.16 5.43 -14.32
N VAL A 106 3.39 4.68 -13.24
CA VAL A 106 4.19 3.46 -13.30
C VAL A 106 3.40 2.39 -14.07
N ALA A 107 4.05 1.73 -15.02
CA ALA A 107 3.49 0.60 -15.76
C ALA A 107 3.94 -0.73 -15.16
N PRO A 108 3.16 -1.82 -15.27
CA PRO A 108 3.52 -3.13 -14.71
C PRO A 108 4.86 -3.70 -15.20
N SER A 109 5.30 -3.31 -16.39
CA SER A 109 6.59 -3.71 -16.95
C SER A 109 7.80 -2.97 -16.36
N MET A 110 7.60 -1.93 -15.55
CA MET A 110 8.68 -1.16 -14.95
C MET A 110 9.24 -1.87 -13.71
N PRO A 111 10.57 -1.94 -13.52
CA PRO A 111 11.18 -2.56 -12.34
C PRO A 111 10.70 -1.98 -11.01
N ALA A 112 10.37 -0.69 -10.96
CA ALA A 112 9.83 -0.04 -9.78
C ALA A 112 8.45 -0.60 -9.34
N TYR A 113 7.72 -1.25 -10.26
CA TYR A 113 6.49 -1.98 -9.95
C TYR A 113 6.77 -3.46 -9.71
N ALA A 114 7.52 -4.09 -10.63
CA ALA A 114 7.66 -5.55 -10.66
C ALA A 114 8.59 -6.09 -9.56
N SER A 115 9.50 -5.28 -9.04
CA SER A 115 10.47 -5.70 -8.03
C SER A 115 10.21 -4.98 -6.70
N GLY A 116 10.43 -5.69 -5.58
CA GLY A 116 10.35 -5.08 -4.25
C GLY A 116 11.40 -3.99 -4.07
N VAL A 117 10.97 -2.74 -3.86
CA VAL A 117 11.87 -1.61 -3.65
C VAL A 117 12.13 -1.41 -2.16
N PHE A 118 13.36 -1.68 -1.72
CA PHE A 118 13.81 -1.53 -0.33
C PHE A 118 14.49 -0.17 -0.08
N GLY A 119 13.86 0.90 -0.55
CA GLY A 119 14.37 2.26 -0.49
C GLY A 119 13.26 3.31 -0.52
N PRO A 120 13.59 4.61 -0.47
CA PRO A 120 12.60 5.67 -0.31
C PRO A 120 11.89 6.02 -1.63
N VAL A 121 11.34 5.03 -2.31
CA VAL A 121 10.66 5.18 -3.60
C VAL A 121 9.26 4.57 -3.52
N ALA A 122 8.24 5.36 -3.81
CA ALA A 122 6.84 4.92 -3.83
C ALA A 122 6.30 4.95 -5.27
N PRO A 123 6.12 3.79 -5.92
CA PRO A 123 5.44 3.70 -7.21
C PRO A 123 3.92 3.91 -7.04
N VAL A 124 3.32 4.70 -7.92
CA VAL A 124 1.89 4.96 -7.95
C VAL A 124 1.34 4.56 -9.32
N ILE A 125 0.42 3.61 -9.29
CA ILE A 125 -0.35 3.12 -10.43
C ILE A 125 -1.82 3.54 -10.28
N ARG A 126 -2.43 3.92 -11.39
CA ARG A 126 -3.87 4.24 -11.45
C ARG A 126 -4.65 3.00 -11.85
N PHE A 127 -5.86 2.89 -11.34
CA PHE A 127 -6.86 1.92 -11.76
C PHE A 127 -8.22 2.59 -11.86
N SER A 128 -9.16 1.93 -12.52
CA SER A 128 -10.51 2.43 -12.77
C SER A 128 -11.59 1.55 -12.14
N THR A 129 -11.26 0.29 -11.82
CA THR A 129 -12.23 -0.67 -11.27
C THR A 129 -11.62 -1.50 -10.14
N ALA A 130 -12.49 -2.03 -9.28
CA ALA A 130 -12.07 -2.98 -8.24
C ALA A 130 -11.46 -4.26 -8.84
N ASP A 131 -11.93 -4.69 -10.01
CA ASP A 131 -11.41 -5.87 -10.70
C ASP A 131 -10.00 -5.66 -11.22
N GLU A 132 -9.77 -4.51 -11.86
CA GLU A 132 -8.44 -4.10 -12.31
C GLU A 132 -7.48 -3.98 -11.13
N THR A 133 -7.91 -3.35 -10.04
CA THR A 133 -7.09 -3.20 -8.82
C THR A 133 -6.72 -4.54 -8.23
N ALA A 134 -7.69 -5.45 -8.09
CA ALA A 134 -7.45 -6.78 -7.56
C ALA A 134 -6.42 -7.53 -8.41
N LYS A 135 -6.54 -7.42 -9.74
CA LYS A 135 -5.61 -8.02 -10.69
C LYS A 135 -4.21 -7.41 -10.56
N LEU A 136 -4.09 -6.08 -10.54
CA LEU A 136 -2.80 -5.39 -10.39
C LEU A 136 -2.14 -5.77 -9.06
N ALA A 137 -2.88 -5.70 -7.96
CA ALA A 137 -2.37 -6.00 -6.63
C ALA A 137 -1.96 -7.48 -6.46
N ALA A 138 -2.62 -8.40 -7.18
CA ALA A 138 -2.28 -9.82 -7.19
C ALA A 138 -1.18 -10.18 -8.20
N ASP A 139 -0.83 -9.28 -9.13
CA ASP A 139 0.20 -9.48 -10.15
C ASP A 139 1.59 -9.15 -9.59
N THR A 140 2.01 -9.93 -8.60
CA THR A 140 3.30 -9.84 -7.94
C THR A 140 3.74 -11.20 -7.41
N GLU A 141 5.05 -11.42 -7.31
CA GLU A 141 5.61 -12.63 -6.69
C GLU A 141 5.53 -12.60 -5.16
N TYR A 142 5.21 -11.44 -4.57
CA TYR A 142 5.18 -11.19 -3.13
C TYR A 142 3.75 -11.18 -2.58
N GLY A 143 3.60 -11.37 -1.28
CA GLY A 143 2.28 -11.43 -0.62
C GLY A 143 2.36 -11.27 0.89
N LEU A 144 3.01 -10.20 1.36
CA LEU A 144 3.20 -9.95 2.80
C LEU A 144 2.02 -9.21 3.44
N SER A 145 1.89 -7.92 3.16
CA SER A 145 0.92 -7.01 3.77
C SER A 145 0.24 -6.13 2.72
N LEU A 146 -1.04 -5.86 2.92
CA LEU A 146 -1.90 -5.04 2.06
C LEU A 146 -2.66 -4.01 2.91
N GLY A 147 -2.74 -2.77 2.41
CA GLY A 147 -3.59 -1.71 2.97
C GLY A 147 -4.65 -1.30 1.96
N ILE A 148 -5.91 -1.24 2.38
CA ILE A 148 -7.04 -0.81 1.57
C ILE A 148 -7.71 0.37 2.25
N LEU A 149 -7.70 1.54 1.60
CA LEU A 149 -8.37 2.73 2.12
C LEU A 149 -9.68 2.94 1.37
N THR A 150 -10.82 2.86 2.05
CA THR A 150 -12.14 3.04 1.45
C THR A 150 -13.19 3.50 2.46
N ARG A 151 -14.18 4.26 1.99
CA ARG A 151 -15.34 4.65 2.81
C ARG A 151 -16.34 3.50 2.98
N ASP A 152 -16.33 2.55 2.06
CA ASP A 152 -17.22 1.38 2.05
C ASP A 152 -16.44 0.15 2.51
N VAL A 153 -16.47 -0.10 3.82
CA VAL A 153 -15.70 -1.21 4.44
C VAL A 153 -16.08 -2.58 3.90
N MET A 154 -17.30 -2.76 3.37
CA MET A 154 -17.72 -4.03 2.78
C MET A 154 -17.06 -4.24 1.42
N LYS A 155 -16.94 -3.18 0.60
CA LYS A 155 -16.13 -3.24 -0.62
C LYS A 155 -14.65 -3.49 -0.31
N GLY A 156 -14.14 -2.87 0.76
CA GLY A 156 -12.78 -3.12 1.23
C GLY A 156 -12.55 -4.59 1.60
N LEU A 157 -13.51 -5.19 2.31
CA LEU A 157 -13.47 -6.61 2.66
C LEU A 157 -13.60 -7.54 1.44
N ASP A 158 -14.46 -7.20 0.49
CA ASP A 158 -14.59 -7.96 -0.76
C ASP A 158 -13.32 -7.88 -1.62
N LEU A 159 -12.68 -6.71 -1.68
CA LEU A 159 -11.39 -6.54 -2.35
C LEU A 159 -10.27 -7.33 -1.64
N ALA A 160 -10.23 -7.28 -0.31
CA ALA A 160 -9.26 -8.03 0.51
C ALA A 160 -9.31 -9.54 0.25
N ARG A 161 -10.51 -10.11 0.06
CA ARG A 161 -10.68 -11.54 -0.27
C ARG A 161 -10.10 -11.94 -1.62
N ARG A 162 -9.90 -10.98 -2.52
CA ARG A 162 -9.48 -11.22 -3.90
C ARG A 162 -7.97 -11.03 -4.11
N ILE A 163 -7.29 -10.38 -3.18
CA ILE A 163 -5.86 -10.07 -3.26
C ILE A 163 -5.11 -10.99 -2.29
N PRO A 164 -4.41 -12.03 -2.78
CA PRO A 164 -3.77 -12.99 -1.91
C PRO A 164 -2.60 -12.35 -1.16
N THR A 165 -2.73 -12.21 0.16
CA THR A 165 -1.69 -11.69 1.04
C THR A 165 -1.72 -12.38 2.39
N GLY A 166 -0.61 -12.31 3.12
CA GLY A 166 -0.54 -12.82 4.47
C GLY A 166 -1.31 -11.97 5.47
N ILE A 167 -1.29 -10.64 5.29
CA ILE A 167 -1.87 -9.65 6.20
C ILE A 167 -2.62 -8.62 5.37
N VAL A 168 -3.80 -8.21 5.82
CA VAL A 168 -4.57 -7.13 5.20
C VAL A 168 -5.14 -6.19 6.25
N HIS A 169 -5.04 -4.90 6.00
CA HIS A 169 -5.57 -3.84 6.82
C HIS A 169 -6.58 -3.01 6.01
N ILE A 170 -7.79 -2.85 6.53
CA ILE A 170 -8.81 -1.97 5.93
C ILE A 170 -8.84 -0.68 6.75
N ASN A 171 -8.64 0.45 6.07
CA ASN A 171 -8.53 1.79 6.64
C ASN A 171 -7.35 1.94 7.61
N ASP A 172 -6.25 1.24 7.33
CA ASP A 172 -4.98 1.38 8.04
C ASP A 172 -3.78 1.26 7.09
N GLN A 173 -2.59 1.55 7.60
CA GLN A 173 -1.31 1.46 6.89
C GLN A 173 -0.86 0.00 6.69
N THR A 174 0.07 -0.20 5.75
CA THR A 174 0.70 -1.52 5.50
C THR A 174 1.73 -1.91 6.55
N VAL A 175 2.19 -0.96 7.37
CA VAL A 175 3.21 -1.15 8.41
C VAL A 175 2.52 -1.18 9.76
N ASP A 176 2.07 -2.37 10.15
CA ASP A 176 1.51 -2.62 11.47
C ASP A 176 1.93 -4.03 11.93
N ASP A 177 2.32 -4.12 13.19
CA ASP A 177 2.77 -5.35 13.83
C ASP A 177 2.47 -5.30 15.33
N ALA A 178 2.01 -6.43 15.85
CA ALA A 178 1.70 -6.58 17.27
C ALA A 178 2.08 -7.99 17.74
N PRO A 179 2.66 -8.12 18.94
CA PRO A 179 3.28 -9.36 19.39
C PRO A 179 2.31 -10.54 19.53
N ASN A 180 1.01 -10.27 19.64
CA ASN A 180 -0.05 -11.26 19.79
C ASN A 180 -0.77 -11.59 18.47
N THR A 181 -0.39 -10.97 17.35
CA THR A 181 -1.06 -11.09 16.06
C THR A 181 -0.17 -11.88 15.10
N PRO A 182 -0.70 -12.80 14.28
CA PRO A 182 0.12 -13.60 13.37
C PRO A 182 0.68 -12.75 12.21
N PHE A 183 1.99 -12.59 12.19
CA PHE A 183 2.75 -11.90 11.16
C PHE A 183 3.44 -12.89 10.21
N GLY A 184 3.29 -12.70 8.91
CA GLY A 184 3.96 -13.51 7.89
C GLY A 184 3.28 -13.38 6.53
N GLY A 185 3.98 -13.79 5.47
CA GLY A 185 3.49 -13.68 4.09
C GLY A 185 3.25 -15.03 3.43
N ILE A 186 2.77 -14.96 2.19
CA ILE A 186 2.67 -16.08 1.25
C ILE A 186 3.56 -15.82 0.02
N PHE A 187 3.66 -16.79 -0.89
CA PHE A 187 4.50 -16.71 -2.10
C PHE A 187 5.98 -16.46 -1.77
N ALA A 188 6.67 -15.56 -2.49
CA ALA A 188 8.05 -15.21 -2.19
C ALA A 188 8.20 -14.46 -0.84
N SER A 189 7.10 -14.03 -0.22
CA SER A 189 7.12 -13.39 1.10
C SER A 189 7.08 -14.37 2.28
N GLY A 190 6.95 -15.67 2.04
CA GLY A 190 6.99 -16.66 3.10
C GLY A 190 6.39 -18.01 2.72
N THR A 191 6.66 -19.00 3.57
CA THR A 191 6.22 -20.39 3.39
C THR A 191 4.83 -20.66 4.00
N GLY A 192 4.15 -19.61 4.50
CA GLY A 192 2.88 -19.73 5.24
C GLY A 192 3.04 -19.82 6.76
N ALA A 193 4.24 -20.10 7.27
CA ALA A 193 4.55 -19.99 8.70
C ALA A 193 4.39 -18.55 9.20
N ARG A 194 3.91 -18.37 10.43
CA ARG A 194 3.63 -17.06 11.03
C ARG A 194 4.34 -16.93 12.37
N PHE A 195 4.70 -15.71 12.72
CA PHE A 195 5.24 -15.34 14.03
C PHE A 195 4.22 -14.49 14.78
N GLY A 196 4.23 -14.53 16.10
CA GLY A 196 3.33 -13.76 16.96
C GLY A 196 2.12 -14.55 17.44
N GLY A 197 1.68 -14.22 18.65
CA GLY A 197 0.54 -14.85 19.31
C GLY A 197 0.67 -16.38 19.40
N THR A 198 -0.45 -17.07 19.18
CA THR A 198 -0.52 -18.53 19.21
C THR A 198 0.17 -19.20 18.03
N ALA A 199 0.42 -18.49 16.92
CA ALA A 199 1.10 -19.06 15.76
C ALA A 199 2.56 -19.44 16.06
N ASN A 200 3.18 -18.79 17.05
CA ASN A 200 4.49 -19.20 17.56
C ASN A 200 4.49 -20.64 18.10
N LEU A 201 3.36 -21.13 18.65
CA LEU A 201 3.28 -22.51 19.11
C LEU A 201 3.44 -23.45 17.92
N ASP A 202 2.71 -23.21 16.84
CA ASP A 202 2.82 -24.03 15.63
C ASP A 202 4.21 -23.91 14.97
N ALA A 203 4.86 -22.74 15.05
CA ALA A 203 6.17 -22.50 14.44
C ALA A 203 7.36 -23.08 15.23
N PHE A 204 7.23 -23.18 16.56
CA PHE A 204 8.34 -23.55 17.46
C PHE A 204 8.07 -24.79 18.32
N THR A 205 6.97 -25.51 18.08
CA THR A 205 6.67 -26.77 18.76
C THR A 205 6.22 -27.84 17.77
N ASP A 206 6.48 -29.10 18.10
CA ASP A 206 6.00 -30.24 17.33
C ASP A 206 4.75 -30.84 18.00
N THR A 207 3.68 -31.00 17.22
CA THR A 207 2.48 -31.70 17.69
C THR A 207 2.70 -33.21 17.66
N ARG A 208 2.65 -33.85 18.84
CA ARG A 208 2.76 -35.30 18.97
C ARG A 208 1.40 -35.95 19.23
N TRP A 209 0.94 -36.78 18.30
CA TRP A 209 -0.21 -37.66 18.53
C TRP A 209 0.24 -38.91 19.30
N VAL A 210 -0.33 -39.12 20.49
CA VAL A 210 -0.06 -40.30 21.32
C VAL A 210 -1.36 -41.04 21.56
N THR A 211 -1.38 -42.33 21.26
CA THR A 211 -2.50 -43.23 21.54
C THR A 211 -2.06 -44.34 22.48
N ILE A 212 -2.98 -44.79 23.33
CA ILE A 212 -2.76 -45.89 24.27
C ILE A 212 -3.97 -46.81 24.18
N GLN A 213 -3.73 -48.11 24.01
CA GLN A 213 -4.75 -49.14 24.19
C GLN A 213 -4.40 -49.98 25.41
N GLY A 214 -5.39 -50.23 26.27
CA GLY A 214 -5.22 -51.09 27.44
C GLY A 214 -5.14 -52.58 27.10
N GLU A 215 -5.63 -52.94 25.91
CA GLU A 215 -5.62 -54.30 25.38
C GLU A 215 -5.07 -54.30 23.96
N THR A 216 -4.50 -55.42 23.52
CA THR A 216 -4.00 -55.58 22.16
C THR A 216 -5.16 -55.57 21.17
N ALA A 217 -5.17 -54.62 20.24
CA ALA A 217 -6.17 -54.58 19.18
C ALA A 217 -6.15 -55.87 18.35
N GLN A 218 -7.32 -56.41 18.03
CA GLN A 218 -7.42 -57.44 16.99
C GLN A 218 -7.40 -56.76 15.62
N TYR A 219 -6.45 -57.18 14.80
CA TYR A 219 -6.36 -56.77 13.41
C TYR A 219 -7.14 -57.76 12.53
N PRO A 220 -7.67 -57.32 11.38
CA PRO A 220 -8.55 -58.13 10.54
C PRO A 220 -7.85 -59.27 9.77
N PHE A 221 -6.57 -59.54 10.03
CA PHE A 221 -5.77 -60.59 9.40
C PHE A 221 -4.87 -61.28 10.42
#